data_AF-A0A562QMV5-F1
#
_entry.id   AF-A0A562QMV5-F1
#
_cell.length_a   1.000
_cell.length_b   1.000
_cell.length_c   1.000
_cell.angle_alpha   90.00
_cell.angle_beta   90.00
_cell.angle_gamma   90.00
#
_symmetry.space_group_name_H-M   'P 1'
#
loop_
_entity.id
_entity.type
_entity.pdbx_description
1 polymer ?
#
loop_
_entity_poly.entity_id
_entity_poly.type
_entity_poly.pdbx_seq_one_letter_code
_entity_poly.pdbx_strand_id
1 'polypeptide(L)'
;MKVDEIVETKELLKGELKQDYLVVYQEVINKNVELVKDQMVETSKTVERTLNIFKGEVNSTLKKVQAYPVEKDLNVDNLLETIKHDHKEIFI
;
A
#
# COMPACT_ATOMS: atom_id res chain seq x y z
N MET A 1 -7.17 6.53 -20.57
CA MET A 1 -6.44 5.34 -20.06
C MET A 1 -5.93 5.67 -18.66
N LYS A 2 -5.98 4.73 -17.73
CA LYS A 2 -5.41 4.89 -16.39
C LYS A 2 -4.04 4.18 -16.35
N VAL A 3 -3.03 4.85 -15.82
CA VAL A 3 -1.69 4.29 -15.62
C VAL A 3 -1.36 4.40 -14.14
N ASP A 4 -1.09 3.26 -13.52
CA ASP A 4 -0.72 3.17 -12.11
C ASP A 4 0.77 2.84 -12.01
N GLU A 5 1.54 3.74 -11.40
CA GLU A 5 2.99 3.65 -11.28
C GLU A 5 3.36 3.49 -9.81
N ILE A 6 3.90 2.31 -9.45
CA ILE A 6 4.43 2.07 -8.09
C ILE A 6 5.77 2.77 -7.98
N VAL A 7 5.85 3.77 -7.10
CA VAL A 7 7.05 4.59 -6.90
C VAL A 7 7.89 4.08 -5.74
N GLU A 8 7.22 3.65 -4.68
CA GLU A 8 7.88 3.13 -3.48
C GLU A 8 7.14 1.92 -2.95
N THR A 9 7.91 0.95 -2.46
CA THR A 9 7.38 -0.18 -1.70
C THR A 9 8.36 -0.52 -0.59
N LYS A 10 7.87 -0.60 0.65
CA LYS A 10 8.70 -0.86 1.83
C LYS A 10 7.99 -1.83 2.77
N GLU A 11 8.68 -2.91 3.12
CA GLU A 11 8.26 -3.84 4.17
C GLU A 11 8.44 -3.17 5.55
N LEU A 12 7.43 -3.29 6.41
CA LEU A 12 7.40 -2.73 7.76
C LEU A 12 7.19 -3.85 8.78
N LEU A 13 7.55 -3.60 10.05
CA LEU A 13 7.35 -4.53 11.19
C LEU A 13 8.06 -5.89 11.00
N LYS A 14 9.17 -5.89 10.26
CA LYS A 14 9.92 -7.11 9.97
C LYS A 14 10.42 -7.76 11.26
N GLY A 15 10.03 -9.02 11.47
CA GLY A 15 10.38 -9.80 12.67
C GLY A 15 9.46 -9.58 13.87
N GLU A 16 8.48 -8.65 13.78
CA GLU A 16 7.45 -8.44 14.80
C GLU A 16 6.16 -9.22 14.48
N LEU A 17 5.96 -9.60 13.22
CA LEU A 17 4.76 -10.25 12.70
C LEU A 17 4.87 -11.77 12.70
N LYS A 18 3.75 -12.46 12.89
CA LYS A 18 3.61 -13.89 12.61
C LYS A 18 3.99 -14.20 11.16
N GLN A 19 4.53 -15.39 10.93
CA GLN A 19 5.14 -15.77 9.66
C GLN A 19 4.20 -15.71 8.45
N ASP A 20 2.89 -15.80 8.67
CA ASP A 20 1.87 -15.72 7.63
C ASP A 20 1.33 -14.29 7.40
N TYR A 21 1.93 -13.25 8.01
CA TYR A 21 1.53 -11.87 7.82
C TYR A 21 2.64 -11.01 7.24
N LEU A 22 2.25 -10.01 6.45
CA LEU A 22 3.15 -9.05 5.83
C LEU A 22 2.52 -7.65 5.87
N VAL A 23 3.28 -6.66 6.31
CA VAL A 23 2.86 -5.26 6.33
C VAL A 23 3.73 -4.45 5.37
N VAL A 24 3.10 -3.76 4.42
CA VAL A 24 3.79 -3.07 3.32
C VAL A 24 3.27 -1.66 3.14
N TYR A 25 4.16 -0.68 3.19
CA TYR A 25 3.89 0.66 2.69
C TYR A 25 4.10 0.73 1.18
N GLN A 26 3.17 1.36 0.47
CA GLN A 26 3.24 1.59 -0.97
C GLN A 26 2.88 3.03 -1.30
N GLU A 27 3.67 3.66 -2.17
CA GLU A 27 3.32 4.91 -2.84
C GLU A 27 3.08 4.64 -4.32
N VAL A 28 1.90 5.03 -4.80
CA VAL A 28 1.45 4.84 -6.19
C VAL A 28 1.06 6.18 -6.78
N ILE A 29 1.65 6.51 -7.93
CA ILE A 29 1.20 7.62 -8.75
C ILE A 29 0.13 7.08 -9.71
N ASN A 30 -1.08 7.60 -9.59
CA ASN A 30 -2.18 7.32 -10.51
C ASN A 30 -2.25 8.45 -11.54
N LYS A 31 -2.13 8.12 -12.83
CA LYS A 31 -2.24 9.07 -13.94
C LYS A 31 -3.44 8.74 -14.81
N ASN A 32 -4.18 9.76 -15.20
CA ASN A 32 -5.10 9.66 -16.32
C ASN A 32 -4.40 10.25 -17.55
N VAL A 33 -4.38 9.47 -18.63
CA VAL A 33 -3.79 9.87 -19.91
C VAL A 33 -4.83 9.74 -21.02
N GLU A 34 -4.81 10.70 -21.93
CA GLU A 34 -5.63 10.74 -23.14
C GLU A 34 -4.76 10.68 -24.39
N LEU A 35 -5.29 10.05 -25.45
CA LEU A 35 -4.62 10.02 -26.75
C LEU A 35 -5.11 11.21 -27.57
N VAL A 36 -4.24 12.19 -27.79
CA VAL A 36 -4.52 13.37 -28.61
C VAL A 36 -3.53 13.40 -29.76
N LYS A 37 -4.03 13.27 -30.99
CA LYS A 37 -3.20 13.31 -32.22
C LYS A 37 -1.98 12.38 -32.12
N ASP A 38 -2.23 11.11 -31.76
CA ASP A 38 -1.22 10.06 -31.62
C ASP A 38 -0.19 10.28 -30.48
N GLN A 39 -0.45 11.22 -29.56
CA GLN A 39 0.38 11.43 -28.36
C GLN A 39 -0.41 11.16 -27.10
N MET A 40 0.21 10.47 -26.13
CA MET A 40 -0.35 10.34 -24.79
C MET A 40 -0.10 11.62 -23.99
N VAL A 41 -1.18 12.27 -23.57
CA VAL A 41 -1.15 13.50 -22.76
C VAL A 41 -1.70 13.18 -21.37
N GLU A 42 -0.92 13.49 -20.32
CA GLU A 42 -1.38 13.39 -18.94
C GLU A 42 -2.41 14.49 -18.66
N THR A 43 -3.61 14.11 -18.23
CA THR A 43 -4.70 15.03 -17.91
C THR A 43 -4.88 15.23 -16.41
N SER A 44 -4.46 14.25 -15.60
CA SER A 44 -4.44 14.37 -14.14
C SER A 44 -3.46 13.41 -13.51
N LYS A 45 -2.94 13.78 -12.34
CA LYS A 45 -2.03 12.97 -11.54
C LYS A 45 -2.41 13.05 -10.07
N THR A 46 -2.54 11.90 -9.41
CA THR A 46 -2.72 11.81 -7.96
C THR A 46 -1.67 10.88 -7.35
N VAL A 47 -1.25 11.20 -6.13
CA VAL A 47 -0.35 10.34 -5.33
C VAL A 47 -1.21 9.67 -4.27
N GLU A 48 -1.22 8.34 -4.29
CA GLU A 48 -1.86 7.53 -3.27
C GLU A 48 -0.78 6.83 -2.45
N ARG A 49 -0.90 6.92 -1.12
CA ARG A 49 -0.04 6.20 -0.19
C ARG A 49 -0.90 5.28 0.64
N THR A 50 -0.50 4.03 0.72
CA THR A 50 -1.25 3.03 1.48
C THR A 50 -0.33 2.17 2.30
N LEU A 51 -0.79 1.81 3.49
CA LEU A 51 -0.19 0.78 4.31
C LEU A 51 -1.11 -0.44 4.25
N ASN A 52 -0.61 -1.52 3.66
CA ASN A 52 -1.38 -2.73 3.38
C ASN A 52 -0.95 -3.84 4.33
N ILE A 53 -1.93 -4.55 4.90
CA ILE A 53 -1.74 -5.79 5.64
C ILE A 53 -2.13 -6.94 4.73
N PHE A 54 -1.23 -7.89 4.54
CA PHE A 54 -1.45 -9.11 3.80
C PHE A 54 -1.36 -10.33 4.71
N LYS A 55 -2.16 -11.35 4.37
CA LYS A 55 -2.08 -12.69 4.96
C LYS A 55 -1.69 -13.71 3.88
N GLY A 56 -0.75 -14.57 4.20
CA GLY A 56 -0.37 -15.73 3.41
C GLY A 56 -1.50 -16.76 3.37
N GLU A 57 -1.85 -17.19 2.17
CA GLU A 57 -2.81 -18.26 1.93
C GLU A 57 -2.07 -19.56 1.51
N VAL A 58 -2.77 -20.68 1.59
CA VAL A 58 -2.23 -22.05 1.37
C VAL A 58 -1.54 -22.21 0.01
N ASN A 59 -1.92 -21.41 -0.99
CA ASN A 59 -1.38 -21.47 -2.35
C ASN A 59 -0.20 -20.50 -2.61
N SER A 60 0.54 -20.14 -1.56
CA SER A 60 1.67 -19.18 -1.66
C SER A 60 1.27 -17.81 -2.23
N THR A 61 0.00 -17.43 -2.07
CA THR A 61 -0.53 -16.13 -2.45
C THR A 61 -0.67 -15.23 -1.24
N LEU A 62 -0.49 -13.93 -1.43
CA LEU A 62 -0.81 -12.92 -0.42
C LEU A 62 -2.21 -12.37 -0.66
N LYS A 63 -3.08 -12.52 0.33
CA LYS A 63 -4.40 -11.88 0.33
C LYS A 63 -4.32 -10.57 1.10
N LYS A 64 -4.74 -9.47 0.47
CA LYS A 64 -4.89 -8.19 1.17
C LYS A 64 -6.03 -8.33 2.18
N VAL A 65 -5.71 -8.15 3.46
CA VAL A 65 -6.67 -8.20 4.57
C VAL A 65 -7.21 -6.81 4.85
N GLN A 66 -6.33 -5.82 4.88
CA GLN A 66 -6.68 -4.44 5.22
C GLN A 66 -5.75 -3.45 4.53
N ALA A 67 -6.23 -2.24 4.30
CA ALA A 67 -5.45 -1.13 3.79
C ALA A 67 -5.79 0.14 4.57
N TYR A 68 -4.77 0.90 4.92
CA TYR A 68 -4.88 2.19 5.59
C TYR A 68 -4.37 3.26 4.62
N PRO A 69 -5.19 4.26 4.26
CA PRO A 69 -4.70 5.40 3.51
C PRO A 69 -3.72 6.19 4.39
N VAL A 70 -2.56 6.53 3.85
CA VAL A 70 -1.60 7.41 4.51
C VAL A 70 -1.87 8.82 4.00
N GLU A 71 -2.65 9.58 4.76
CA GLU A 71 -2.91 10.98 4.43
C GLU A 71 -1.63 11.80 4.51
N LYS A 72 -1.58 12.91 3.76
CA LYS A 72 -0.37 13.74 3.63
C LYS A 72 0.18 14.24 4.97
N ASP A 73 -0.69 14.39 5.96
CA ASP A 73 -0.37 14.91 7.29
C ASP A 73 -0.27 13.81 8.36
N LEU A 74 -0.58 12.55 7.99
CA LEU A 74 -0.49 11.40 8.89
C LEU A 74 0.89 10.74 8.77
N ASN A 75 1.62 10.69 9.89
CA ASN A 75 2.86 9.93 9.96
C ASN A 75 2.57 8.42 9.89
N VAL A 76 3.35 7.70 9.07
CA VAL A 76 3.35 6.23 8.99
C VAL A 76 3.50 5.61 10.37
N ASP A 77 4.30 6.20 11.27
CA ASP A 77 4.50 5.70 12.63
C ASP A 77 3.18 5.65 13.44
N ASN A 78 2.31 6.66 13.28
CA ASN A 78 1.02 6.69 13.97
C ASN A 78 0.09 5.58 13.47
N LEU A 79 0.14 5.29 12.17
CA LEU A 79 -0.61 4.18 11.59
C LEU A 79 -0.05 2.83 12.04
N LEU A 80 1.26 2.70 12.20
CA LEU A 80 1.88 1.48 12.74
C LEU A 80 1.44 1.22 14.18
N GLU A 81 1.38 2.24 15.04
CA GLU A 81 0.87 2.09 16.40
C GLU A 81 -0.63 1.74 16.43
N THR A 82 -1.40 2.29 15.49
CA THR A 82 -2.81 1.92 15.30
C THR A 82 -2.95 0.44 14.92
N ILE A 83 -2.12 -0.04 13.99
CA ILE A 83 -2.11 -1.45 13.58
C ILE A 83 -1.70 -2.36 14.74
N LYS A 84 -0.69 -1.99 15.52
CA LYS A 84 -0.30 -2.74 16.72
C LYS A 84 -1.42 -2.81 17.75
N HIS A 85 -2.21 -1.74 17.87
CA HIS A 85 -3.35 -1.71 18.77
C HIS A 85 -4.54 -2.56 18.28
N ASP A 86 -4.88 -2.43 17.00
CA ASP A 86 -6.10 -3.01 16.42
C ASP A 86 -5.92 -4.47 15.99
N HIS A 87 -4.70 -4.86 15.60
CA HIS A 87 -4.37 -6.18 15.09
C HIS A 87 -3.39 -6.94 15.99
N LYS A 88 -3.57 -6.91 17.30
CA LYS A 88 -2.69 -7.62 18.26
C LYS A 88 -2.50 -9.10 17.90
N GLU A 89 -3.49 -9.71 17.25
CA GLU A 89 -3.48 -11.10 16.80
C GLU A 89 -2.45 -11.42 15.72
N ILE A 90 -1.88 -10.43 15.02
CA ILE A 90 -0.92 -10.68 13.93
C ILE A 90 0.55 -10.58 14.38
N PHE A 91 0.79 -10.11 15.61
CA PHE A 91 2.12 -9.95 16.20
C PHE A 91 2.54 -11.18 17.01
N ILE A 92 3.86 -11.38 17.17
CA ILE A 92 4.49 -12.47 17.94
C ILE A 92 4.48 -12.17 19.45
#